data_AF-A0A7T5RD59-F1
#
_entry.id   AF-A0A7T5RD59-F1
#
_cell.length_a   1.000
_cell.length_b   1.000
_cell.length_c   1.000
_cell.angle_alpha   90.00
_cell.angle_beta   90.00
_cell.angle_gamma   90.00
#
_symmetry.space_group_name_H-M   'P 1'
#
loop_
_entity.id
_entity.type
_entity.pdbx_description
1 polymer ?
#
loop_
_entity_poly.entity_id
_entity_poly.type
_entity_poly.pdbx_seq_one_letter_code
_entity_poly.pdbx_strand_id
1 'polypeptide(L)'
;MTTKQYVFVVAIFVLSVLASFYSGYFLKDLFIKSDVETETSQSNLKPYFSDEIILISKDAPHYTLIAYASRTFKTSSSYSQRQKAFFFDGKTWQSDISNTISVDSDIVSSPIIPKWNVVVDPTRVLKQSVSGEVQIGSNKVEFNVPEFNNELGIRSLPEYTQFRSETSGQIILNGKSYDSHVLYSRTYAYATSISSIVVNNPVGINSDWVAFWDTDGNFYHVDKTSVDNNYKGEYKSHSIAIYKDNYGRIQKSFAFDIQKVLTTGYKIKIPANINKNINVSFLNEIDKNVSFSPYAWTTGQVEGEVVTENGKRINGFGIYEQLYQ
;
A
#
# COMPACT_ATOMS: atom_id res chain seq x y z
N MET A 1 -5.07 37.90 46.86
CA MET A 1 -4.12 38.04 45.74
C MET A 1 -4.59 39.14 44.82
N THR A 2 -3.70 40.02 44.36
CA THR A 2 -4.02 41.02 43.33
C THR A 2 -4.07 40.34 41.95
N THR A 3 -4.78 40.92 40.98
CA THR A 3 -4.89 40.37 39.61
C THR A 3 -3.52 40.10 38.97
N LYS A 4 -2.52 40.93 39.30
CA LYS A 4 -1.13 40.73 38.86
C LYS A 4 -0.48 39.47 39.45
N GLN A 5 -0.80 39.10 40.69
CA GLN A 5 -0.32 37.87 41.33
C GLN A 5 -0.96 36.62 40.70
N TYR A 6 -2.25 36.69 40.31
CA TYR A 6 -2.90 35.60 39.58
C TYR A 6 -2.28 35.34 38.22
N VAL A 7 -2.05 36.40 37.43
CA VAL A 7 -1.41 36.28 36.11
C VAL A 7 0.00 35.69 36.24
N PHE A 8 0.75 36.10 37.26
CA PHE A 8 2.11 35.60 37.49
C PHE A 8 2.12 34.10 37.87
N VAL A 9 1.21 33.66 38.76
CA VAL A 9 1.10 32.26 39.17
C VAL A 9 0.65 31.38 38.00
N VAL A 10 -0.31 31.84 37.19
CA VAL A 10 -0.76 31.11 35.99
C VAL A 10 0.35 31.02 34.95
N ALA A 11 1.11 32.10 34.72
CA ALA A 11 2.24 32.09 33.79
C ALA A 11 3.33 31.10 34.22
N ILE A 12 3.67 31.06 35.52
CA ILE A 12 4.62 30.07 36.05
C ILE A 12 4.09 28.65 35.88
N PHE A 13 2.80 28.42 36.16
CA PHE A 13 2.20 27.10 36.00
C PHE A 13 2.24 26.65 34.53
N VAL A 14 1.83 27.50 33.59
CA VAL A 14 1.88 27.20 32.14
C VAL A 14 3.31 26.96 31.68
N LEU A 15 4.28 27.79 32.11
CA LEU A 15 5.69 27.60 31.77
C LEU A 15 6.26 26.30 32.35
N SER A 16 5.86 25.90 33.55
CA SER A 16 6.28 24.63 34.17
C SER A 16 5.68 23.40 33.46
N VAL A 17 4.44 23.50 32.97
CA VAL A 17 3.81 22.46 32.16
C VAL A 17 4.48 22.37 30.79
N LEU A 18 4.75 23.50 30.13
CA LEU A 18 5.48 23.51 28.86
C LEU A 18 6.91 22.98 29.03
N ALA A 19 7.63 23.40 30.08
CA ALA A 19 8.98 22.92 30.36
C ALA A 19 8.99 21.42 30.65
N SER A 20 8.03 20.88 31.41
CA SER A 20 7.94 19.44 31.68
C SER A 20 7.56 18.63 30.43
N PHE A 21 6.74 19.19 29.54
CA PHE A 21 6.44 18.58 28.23
C PHE A 21 7.69 18.57 27.33
N TYR A 22 8.42 19.68 27.24
CA TYR A 22 9.64 19.77 26.45
C TYR A 22 10.77 18.89 27.00
N SER A 23 10.96 18.85 28.33
CA SER A 23 11.96 17.99 28.96
C SER A 23 11.58 16.51 28.84
N GLY A 24 10.29 16.17 28.96
CA GLY A 24 9.80 14.81 28.76
C GLY A 24 9.98 14.32 27.33
N TYR A 25 9.74 15.19 26.33
CA TYR A 25 9.95 14.89 24.93
C TYR A 25 11.44 14.72 24.59
N PHE A 26 12.30 15.61 25.11
CA PHE A 26 13.76 15.50 24.93
C PHE A 26 14.36 14.29 25.65
N LEU A 27 13.92 13.98 26.87
CA LEU A 27 14.37 12.79 27.60
C LEU A 27 13.88 11.52 26.90
N LYS A 28 12.64 11.49 26.38
CA LYS A 28 12.16 10.37 25.55
C LYS A 28 13.06 10.16 24.33
N ASP A 29 13.41 11.21 23.59
CA ASP A 29 14.32 11.07 22.44
C ASP A 29 15.75 10.70 22.85
N LEU A 30 16.21 11.13 24.03
CA LEU A 30 17.52 10.76 24.58
C LEU A 30 17.55 9.28 25.01
N PHE A 31 16.48 8.79 25.66
CA PHE A 31 16.34 7.41 26.10
C PHE A 31 16.06 6.45 24.94
N ILE A 32 15.29 6.87 23.93
CA ILE A 32 15.15 6.12 22.67
C ILE A 32 16.48 6.04 21.92
N LYS A 33 17.37 7.04 22.04
CA LYS A 33 18.73 6.97 21.48
C LYS A 33 19.69 6.13 22.33
N SER A 34 19.51 6.04 23.65
CA SER A 34 20.43 5.33 24.54
C SER A 34 20.08 3.85 24.73
N ASP A 35 18.79 3.47 24.60
CA ASP A 35 18.32 2.07 24.69
C ASP A 35 18.26 1.35 23.34
N VAL A 36 18.81 1.95 22.27
CA VAL A 36 19.36 1.13 21.19
C VAL A 36 20.71 0.62 21.67
N GLU A 37 20.69 -0.21 22.71
CA GLU A 37 21.71 -1.23 22.83
C GLU A 37 21.69 -1.97 21.49
N THR A 38 22.79 -1.82 20.74
CA THR A 38 23.10 -2.70 19.62
C THR A 38 23.22 -4.10 20.21
N GLU A 39 22.09 -4.78 20.38
CA GLU A 39 22.09 -6.23 20.45
C GLU A 39 22.88 -6.70 19.24
N THR A 40 24.03 -7.29 19.50
CA THR A 40 24.90 -7.95 18.54
C THR A 40 24.25 -9.17 17.86
N SER A 41 22.92 -9.31 17.93
CA SER A 41 22.09 -10.29 17.22
C SER A 41 21.69 -9.82 15.81
N GLN A 42 21.87 -8.54 15.46
CA GLN A 42 21.44 -7.97 14.17
C GLN A 42 22.33 -8.30 12.95
N SER A 43 23.47 -9.00 13.12
CA SER A 43 24.43 -9.25 12.02
C SER A 43 23.87 -10.08 10.86
N ASN A 44 22.73 -10.74 11.05
CA ASN A 44 22.11 -11.61 10.05
C ASN A 44 20.84 -11.01 9.41
N LEU A 45 20.42 -9.80 9.81
CA LEU A 45 19.23 -9.17 9.23
C LEU A 45 19.53 -8.65 7.83
N LYS A 46 18.69 -9.04 6.87
CA LYS A 46 18.77 -8.63 5.48
C LYS A 46 17.63 -7.66 5.18
N PRO A 47 17.92 -6.40 4.82
CA PRO A 47 16.88 -5.46 4.46
C PRO A 47 16.15 -5.89 3.20
N TYR A 48 14.83 -5.72 3.23
CA TYR A 48 13.95 -5.82 2.09
C TYR A 48 13.02 -4.61 2.06
N PHE A 49 12.94 -4.00 0.89
CA PHE A 49 12.06 -2.85 0.64
C PHE A 49 11.22 -3.13 -0.59
N SER A 50 9.93 -2.82 -0.53
CA SER A 50 9.11 -2.80 -1.74
C SER A 50 8.17 -1.61 -1.76
N ASP A 51 8.05 -1.02 -2.94
CA ASP A 51 7.12 0.05 -3.24
C ASP A 51 6.22 -0.41 -4.38
N GLU A 52 4.94 -0.14 -4.25
CA GLU A 52 3.95 -0.36 -5.29
C GLU A 52 3.09 0.90 -5.42
N ILE A 53 2.83 1.32 -6.64
CA ILE A 53 1.84 2.34 -6.93
C ILE A 53 0.81 1.78 -7.91
N ILE A 54 -0.44 1.95 -7.55
CA ILE A 54 -1.58 1.71 -8.43
C ILE A 54 -2.23 3.06 -8.69
N LEU A 55 -2.30 3.47 -9.95
CA LEU A 55 -3.08 4.62 -10.39
C LEU A 55 -4.18 4.17 -11.33
N ILE A 56 -5.37 4.71 -11.15
CA ILE A 56 -6.51 4.51 -12.04
C ILE A 56 -7.10 5.87 -12.39
N SER A 57 -7.14 6.26 -13.67
CA SER A 57 -7.76 7.52 -14.05
C SER A 57 -9.25 7.51 -13.71
N LYS A 58 -9.74 8.62 -13.16
CA LYS A 58 -11.13 8.78 -12.70
C LYS A 58 -12.12 8.74 -13.86
N ASP A 59 -11.71 9.30 -15.00
CA ASP A 59 -12.53 9.35 -16.21
C ASP A 59 -12.20 8.21 -17.16
N ALA A 60 -13.19 7.85 -17.98
CA ALA A 60 -13.04 6.91 -19.07
C ALA A 60 -12.19 7.51 -20.22
N PRO A 61 -11.35 6.71 -20.89
CA PRO A 61 -11.03 5.33 -20.52
C PRO A 61 -10.20 5.33 -19.23
N HIS A 62 -10.54 4.43 -18.30
CA HIS A 62 -9.85 4.30 -17.02
C HIS A 62 -8.44 3.77 -17.26
N TYR A 63 -7.47 4.64 -17.56
CA TYR A 63 -6.07 4.26 -17.69
C TYR A 63 -5.58 3.73 -16.35
N THR A 64 -4.95 2.55 -16.34
CA THR A 64 -4.44 1.96 -15.10
C THR A 64 -2.96 1.69 -15.20
N LEU A 65 -2.20 2.23 -14.25
CA LEU A 65 -0.80 1.89 -14.03
C LEU A 65 -0.67 1.10 -12.73
N ILE A 66 0.02 -0.02 -12.79
CA ILE A 66 0.50 -0.75 -11.61
C ILE A 66 2.01 -0.84 -11.77
N ALA A 67 2.77 -0.14 -10.93
CA ALA A 67 4.21 -0.17 -10.98
C ALA A 67 4.79 -0.59 -9.62
N TYR A 68 5.78 -1.47 -9.66
CA TYR A 68 6.33 -2.15 -8.51
C TYR A 68 7.85 -2.11 -8.56
N ALA A 69 8.49 -1.83 -7.43
CA ALA A 69 9.92 -1.90 -7.25
C ALA A 69 10.26 -2.56 -5.91
N SER A 70 10.86 -3.75 -5.95
CA SER A 70 11.41 -4.43 -4.76
C SER A 70 12.92 -4.46 -4.78
N ARG A 71 13.52 -4.32 -3.61
CA ARG A 71 14.96 -4.30 -3.39
C ARG A 71 15.26 -5.27 -2.25
N THR A 72 16.09 -6.25 -2.56
CA THR A 72 16.43 -7.34 -1.65
C THR A 72 17.93 -7.35 -1.42
N PHE A 73 18.37 -7.23 -0.18
CA PHE A 73 19.79 -7.29 0.15
C PHE A 73 20.40 -8.65 -0.23
N LYS A 74 21.54 -8.57 -0.93
CA LYS A 74 22.42 -9.68 -1.31
C LYS A 74 23.69 -9.66 -0.47
N THR A 75 24.51 -10.70 -0.60
CA THR A 75 25.86 -10.71 -0.02
C THR A 75 26.71 -9.57 -0.61
N SER A 76 27.68 -9.07 0.15
CA SER A 76 28.64 -8.03 -0.27
C SER A 76 28.04 -6.63 -0.52
N SER A 77 27.09 -6.19 0.31
CA SER A 77 26.54 -4.82 0.29
C SER A 77 25.85 -4.40 -1.01
N SER A 78 25.25 -5.37 -1.73
CA SER A 78 24.48 -5.10 -2.94
C SER A 78 23.00 -5.42 -2.73
N TYR A 79 22.14 -4.84 -3.57
CA TYR A 79 20.71 -5.07 -3.61
C TYR A 79 20.34 -5.65 -4.97
N SER A 80 19.61 -6.77 -4.94
CA SER A 80 18.86 -7.21 -6.11
C SER A 80 17.60 -6.37 -6.21
N GLN A 81 17.43 -5.66 -7.30
CA GLN A 81 16.21 -4.91 -7.59
C GLN A 81 15.40 -5.64 -8.65
N ARG A 82 14.11 -5.83 -8.37
CA ARG A 82 13.13 -6.32 -9.34
C ARG A 82 12.06 -5.27 -9.50
N GLN A 83 11.87 -4.82 -10.73
CA GLN A 83 10.84 -3.87 -11.10
C GLN A 83 9.85 -4.54 -12.04
N LYS A 84 8.57 -4.23 -11.88
CA LYS A 84 7.50 -4.67 -12.76
C LYS A 84 6.57 -3.50 -13.05
N ALA A 85 6.06 -3.42 -14.25
CA ALA A 85 5.02 -2.49 -14.62
C ALA A 85 3.92 -3.22 -15.37
N PHE A 86 2.67 -2.83 -15.11
CA PHE A 86 1.49 -3.23 -15.86
C PHE A 86 0.73 -1.96 -16.22
N PHE A 87 0.31 -1.84 -17.47
CA PHE A 87 -0.41 -0.67 -17.95
C PHE A 87 -1.60 -1.07 -18.81
N PHE A 88 -2.77 -0.55 -18.47
CA PHE A 88 -3.98 -0.63 -19.29
C PHE A 88 -4.20 0.69 -20.01
N ASP A 89 -4.16 0.67 -21.33
CA ASP A 89 -4.28 1.86 -22.19
C ASP A 89 -5.74 2.23 -22.54
N GLY A 90 -6.71 1.61 -21.87
CA GLY A 90 -8.12 1.71 -22.20
C GLY A 90 -8.64 0.60 -23.14
N LYS A 91 -7.74 -0.22 -23.69
CA LYS A 91 -8.09 -1.34 -24.59
C LYS A 91 -7.38 -2.62 -24.23
N THR A 92 -6.06 -2.57 -24.03
CA THR A 92 -5.24 -3.74 -23.77
C THR A 92 -4.30 -3.51 -22.60
N TRP A 93 -3.97 -4.61 -21.92
CA TRP A 93 -2.91 -4.62 -20.92
C TRP A 93 -1.56 -4.86 -21.56
N GLN A 94 -0.55 -4.16 -21.05
CA GLN A 94 0.86 -4.36 -21.33
C GLN A 94 1.56 -4.66 -20.01
N SER A 95 2.63 -5.47 -20.05
CA SER A 95 3.47 -5.71 -18.89
C SER A 95 4.95 -5.73 -19.28
N ASP A 96 5.80 -5.25 -18.38
CA ASP A 96 7.25 -5.22 -18.56
C ASP A 96 7.97 -5.45 -17.23
N ILE A 97 9.17 -6.04 -17.31
CA ILE A 97 9.98 -6.40 -16.13
C ILE A 97 11.44 -6.10 -16.37
N SER A 98 12.06 -5.61 -15.31
CA SER A 98 13.51 -5.50 -15.24
C SER A 98 14.02 -6.06 -13.92
N ASN A 99 15.19 -6.70 -14.00
CA ASN A 99 15.95 -7.10 -12.83
C ASN A 99 17.32 -6.43 -12.94
N THR A 100 17.72 -5.71 -11.90
CA THR A 100 19.03 -5.04 -11.83
C THR A 100 19.71 -5.38 -10.51
N ILE A 101 21.02 -5.21 -10.46
CA ILE A 101 21.79 -5.25 -9.23
C ILE A 101 22.32 -3.84 -8.99
N SER A 102 22.15 -3.33 -7.78
CA SER A 102 22.65 -2.02 -7.36
C SER A 102 23.45 -2.14 -6.07
N VAL A 103 24.29 -1.16 -5.78
CA VAL A 103 24.87 -0.96 -4.45
C VAL A 103 23.99 -0.04 -3.58
N ASP A 104 23.07 0.69 -4.21
CA ASP A 104 22.15 1.60 -3.53
C ASP A 104 20.96 0.84 -2.95
N SER A 105 20.56 1.23 -1.74
CA SER A 105 19.31 0.75 -1.12
C SER A 105 18.07 1.44 -1.69
N ASP A 106 18.23 2.53 -2.43
CA ASP A 106 17.15 3.27 -3.08
C ASP A 106 16.70 2.62 -4.40
N ILE A 107 15.56 3.06 -4.94
CA ILE A 107 15.08 2.58 -6.23
C ILE A 107 15.96 3.18 -7.32
N VAL A 108 16.76 2.34 -7.96
CA VAL A 108 17.61 2.79 -9.08
C VAL A 108 16.86 2.78 -10.40
N SER A 109 17.27 3.67 -11.31
CA SER A 109 16.76 3.75 -12.67
C SER A 109 16.93 2.44 -13.42
N SER A 110 15.94 2.08 -14.24
CA SER A 110 16.00 1.00 -15.21
C SER A 110 15.28 1.39 -16.50
N PRO A 111 15.36 0.57 -17.56
CA PRO A 111 14.61 0.83 -18.79
C PRO A 111 13.09 0.92 -18.59
N ILE A 112 12.52 0.27 -17.56
CA ILE A 112 11.06 0.26 -17.33
C ILE A 112 10.61 1.28 -16.28
N ILE A 113 11.47 1.64 -15.34
CA ILE A 113 11.23 2.69 -14.34
C ILE A 113 12.45 3.61 -14.39
N PRO A 114 12.49 4.57 -15.33
CA PRO A 114 13.60 5.52 -15.44
C PRO A 114 13.70 6.44 -14.24
N LYS A 115 12.57 6.72 -13.58
CA LYS A 115 12.51 7.63 -12.42
C LYS A 115 11.51 7.13 -11.40
N TRP A 116 11.94 7.08 -10.14
CA TRP A 116 11.05 6.90 -9.01
C TRP A 116 11.58 7.74 -7.84
N ASN A 117 10.82 8.74 -7.44
CA ASN A 117 11.21 9.67 -6.39
C ASN A 117 10.16 9.66 -5.29
N VAL A 118 10.61 9.41 -4.06
CA VAL A 118 9.76 9.46 -2.88
C VAL A 118 10.37 10.45 -1.91
N VAL A 119 9.57 11.45 -1.53
CA VAL A 119 9.94 12.44 -0.52
C VAL A 119 9.18 12.10 0.74
N VAL A 120 9.89 11.82 1.83
CA VAL A 120 9.29 11.55 3.15
C VAL A 120 9.50 12.78 4.02
N ASP A 121 8.43 13.24 4.68
CA ASP A 121 8.48 14.33 5.65
C ASP A 121 9.30 13.87 6.87
N PRO A 122 10.45 14.50 7.16
CA PRO A 122 11.32 14.06 8.25
C PRO A 122 10.69 14.29 9.63
N THR A 123 9.68 15.16 9.74
CA THR A 123 8.95 15.42 10.99
C THR A 123 7.84 14.40 11.23
N ARG A 124 7.40 13.71 10.16
CA ARG A 124 6.30 12.75 10.17
C ARG A 124 6.58 11.66 9.13
N VAL A 125 7.25 10.58 9.55
CA VAL A 125 7.69 9.46 8.67
C VAL A 125 6.56 8.85 7.81
N LEU A 126 5.30 8.99 8.22
CA LEU A 126 4.14 8.52 7.46
C LEU A 126 3.68 9.48 6.36
N LYS A 127 4.17 10.72 6.32
CA LYS A 127 3.75 11.75 5.37
C LYS A 127 4.76 11.82 4.25
N GLN A 128 4.31 11.69 3.01
CA GLN A 128 5.19 11.56 1.87
C GLN A 128 4.53 12.02 0.57
N SER A 129 5.32 12.27 -0.47
CA SER A 129 4.87 12.44 -1.84
C SER A 129 5.64 11.48 -2.75
N VAL A 130 5.03 11.04 -3.86
CA VAL A 130 5.68 10.13 -4.80
C VAL A 130 5.48 10.60 -6.23
N SER A 131 6.55 10.58 -7.01
CA SER A 131 6.52 10.93 -8.43
C SER A 131 7.48 10.05 -9.20
N GLY A 132 7.24 9.86 -10.48
CA GLY A 132 8.08 8.98 -11.26
C GLY A 132 7.63 8.84 -12.69
N GLU A 133 8.34 7.96 -13.37
CA GLU A 133 8.20 7.67 -14.79
C GLU A 133 8.30 6.16 -14.97
N VAL A 134 7.39 5.64 -15.78
CA VAL A 134 7.36 4.25 -16.22
C VAL A 134 7.36 4.26 -17.74
N GLN A 135 8.27 3.48 -18.31
CA GLN A 135 8.31 3.22 -19.74
C GLN A 135 7.81 1.79 -19.97
N ILE A 136 6.74 1.64 -20.74
CA ILE A 136 6.12 0.35 -21.04
C ILE A 136 5.72 0.28 -22.50
N GLY A 137 6.35 -0.63 -23.25
CA GLY A 137 6.31 -0.59 -24.71
C GLY A 137 6.66 0.81 -25.25
N SER A 138 5.79 1.39 -26.07
CA SER A 138 5.94 2.76 -26.60
C SER A 138 5.39 3.86 -25.68
N ASN A 139 4.73 3.50 -24.58
CA ASN A 139 4.07 4.45 -23.69
C ASN A 139 5.02 4.98 -22.64
N LYS A 140 5.06 6.31 -22.54
CA LYS A 140 5.67 7.02 -21.42
C LYS A 140 4.57 7.42 -20.45
N VAL A 141 4.59 6.82 -19.26
CA VAL A 141 3.61 7.07 -18.21
C VAL A 141 4.31 7.72 -17.03
N GLU A 142 4.03 9.00 -16.80
CA GLU A 142 4.51 9.69 -15.61
C GLU A 142 3.41 9.68 -14.55
N PHE A 143 3.80 9.64 -13.29
CA PHE A 143 2.87 9.77 -12.18
C PHE A 143 3.35 10.86 -11.23
N ASN A 144 2.38 11.62 -10.72
CA ASN A 144 2.62 12.63 -9.71
C ASN A 144 1.55 12.51 -8.63
N VAL A 145 1.97 12.13 -7.45
CA VAL A 145 1.11 12.02 -6.27
C VAL A 145 1.57 13.08 -5.30
N PRO A 146 0.70 14.06 -4.98
CA PRO A 146 1.00 15.10 -4.00
C PRO A 146 1.19 14.49 -2.62
N GLU A 147 1.38 15.31 -1.61
CA GLU A 147 1.53 14.83 -0.23
C GLU A 147 0.34 13.97 0.24
N PHE A 148 0.64 12.82 0.84
CA PHE A 148 -0.31 11.90 1.44
C PHE A 148 0.27 11.27 2.70
N ASN A 149 -0.61 10.67 3.50
CA ASN A 149 -0.25 9.97 4.72
C ASN A 149 -0.39 8.45 4.55
N ASN A 150 0.57 7.72 5.12
CA ASN A 150 0.59 6.27 5.26
C ASN A 150 -0.27 5.85 6.45
N GLU A 151 -1.59 5.94 6.27
CA GLU A 151 -2.57 5.75 7.35
C GLU A 151 -3.11 4.31 7.44
N LEU A 152 -2.93 3.50 6.39
CA LEU A 152 -3.46 2.15 6.35
C LEU A 152 -2.36 1.14 6.68
N GLY A 153 -2.08 0.92 7.96
CA GLY A 153 -1.33 -0.25 8.40
C GLY A 153 -2.09 -1.52 7.98
N ILE A 154 -1.54 -2.25 7.00
CA ILE A 154 -2.10 -3.50 6.46
C ILE A 154 -1.57 -4.67 7.28
N ARG A 155 -0.27 -4.65 7.59
CA ARG A 155 0.41 -5.65 8.42
C ARG A 155 1.51 -5.03 9.25
N SER A 156 1.70 -5.54 10.45
CA SER A 156 2.76 -5.16 11.38
C SER A 156 3.21 -6.41 12.13
N LEU A 157 4.20 -7.10 11.60
CA LEU A 157 4.86 -8.25 12.22
C LEU A 157 6.26 -7.83 12.71
N PRO A 158 6.89 -8.57 13.65
CA PRO A 158 8.24 -8.25 14.13
C PRO A 158 9.27 -8.07 13.00
N GLU A 159 9.11 -8.78 11.89
CA GLU A 159 10.06 -8.81 10.78
C GLU A 159 9.75 -7.81 9.66
N TYR A 160 8.49 -7.38 9.52
CA TYR A 160 8.10 -6.42 8.49
C TYR A 160 6.83 -5.65 8.83
N THR A 161 6.76 -4.43 8.31
CA THR A 161 5.57 -3.59 8.33
C THR A 161 5.20 -3.21 6.90
N GLN A 162 3.91 -3.31 6.59
CA GLN A 162 3.34 -2.91 5.32
C GLN A 162 2.28 -1.84 5.53
N PHE A 163 2.46 -0.73 4.83
CA PHE A 163 1.52 0.38 4.79
C PHE A 163 0.89 0.47 3.40
N ARG A 164 -0.36 0.92 3.38
CA ARG A 164 -1.03 1.44 2.20
C ARG A 164 -1.53 2.85 2.45
N SER A 165 -1.65 3.59 1.36
CA SER A 165 -2.08 4.98 1.38
C SER A 165 -2.99 5.21 0.20
N GLU A 166 -4.23 5.57 0.48
CA GLU A 166 -5.17 5.98 -0.54
C GLU A 166 -5.19 7.51 -0.63
N THR A 167 -5.10 8.02 -1.85
CA THR A 167 -5.14 9.45 -2.15
C THR A 167 -5.56 9.70 -3.61
N SER A 168 -5.60 10.96 -4.02
CA SER A 168 -5.68 11.36 -5.42
C SER A 168 -4.32 11.80 -5.95
N GLY A 169 -4.10 11.59 -7.25
CA GLY A 169 -2.91 12.05 -7.95
C GLY A 169 -3.19 12.18 -9.44
N GLN A 170 -2.13 12.21 -10.24
CA GLN A 170 -2.23 12.31 -11.69
C GLN A 170 -1.42 11.22 -12.36
N ILE A 171 -2.02 10.62 -13.39
CA ILE A 171 -1.32 9.87 -14.42
C ILE A 171 -1.15 10.80 -15.62
N ILE A 172 0.06 10.92 -16.12
CA ILE A 172 0.40 11.74 -17.27
C ILE A 172 0.86 10.79 -18.37
N LEU A 173 -0.02 10.57 -19.35
CA LEU A 173 0.22 9.66 -20.47
C LEU A 173 0.58 10.48 -21.70
N ASN A 174 1.78 10.29 -22.22
CA ASN A 174 2.26 10.96 -23.44
C ASN A 174 2.03 12.49 -23.41
N GLY A 175 2.26 13.11 -22.24
CA GLY A 175 2.12 14.55 -22.00
C GLY A 175 0.72 15.04 -21.63
N LYS A 176 -0.30 14.17 -21.63
CA LYS A 176 -1.67 14.53 -21.19
C LYS A 176 -1.93 14.01 -19.77
N SER A 177 -2.38 14.91 -18.89
CA SER A 177 -2.69 14.60 -17.50
C SER A 177 -4.12 14.11 -17.32
N TYR A 178 -4.31 13.13 -16.44
CA TYR A 178 -5.60 12.60 -16.03
C TYR A 178 -5.64 12.46 -14.50
N ASP A 179 -6.67 13.02 -13.88
CA ASP A 179 -6.89 12.85 -12.45
C ASP A 179 -7.13 11.38 -12.14
N SER A 180 -6.52 10.89 -11.07
CA SER A 180 -6.43 9.46 -10.78
C SER A 180 -6.69 9.17 -9.31
N HIS A 181 -7.34 8.04 -9.05
CA HIS A 181 -7.27 7.37 -7.76
C HIS A 181 -5.88 6.74 -7.61
N VAL A 182 -5.31 6.85 -6.42
CA VAL A 182 -3.98 6.34 -6.11
C VAL A 182 -4.07 5.43 -4.89
N LEU A 183 -3.50 4.24 -5.03
CA LEU A 183 -3.14 3.40 -3.90
C LEU A 183 -1.64 3.15 -3.92
N TYR A 184 -0.96 3.65 -2.90
CA TYR A 184 0.48 3.46 -2.72
C TYR A 184 0.72 2.44 -1.62
N SER A 185 1.47 1.38 -1.90
CA SER A 185 1.91 0.41 -0.90
C SER A 185 3.40 0.55 -0.64
N ARG A 186 3.80 0.41 0.63
CA ARG A 186 5.21 0.28 1.00
C ARG A 186 5.39 -0.81 2.05
N THR A 187 6.39 -1.64 1.83
CA THR A 187 6.84 -2.65 2.79
C THR A 187 8.26 -2.35 3.21
N TYR A 188 8.48 -2.31 4.52
CA TYR A 188 9.80 -2.28 5.13
C TYR A 188 9.99 -3.57 5.91
N ALA A 189 11.10 -4.25 5.67
CA ALA A 189 11.42 -5.46 6.40
C ALA A 189 12.91 -5.55 6.71
N TYR A 190 13.20 -6.04 7.90
CA TYR A 190 14.52 -6.47 8.33
C TYR A 190 14.35 -7.89 8.84
N ALA A 191 14.62 -8.86 7.97
CA ALA A 191 14.38 -10.26 8.26
C ALA A 191 15.68 -11.07 8.17
N THR A 192 15.83 -12.08 9.02
CA THR A 192 16.92 -13.06 8.92
C THR A 192 16.79 -13.93 7.67
N SER A 193 15.57 -14.03 7.11
CA SER A 193 15.28 -14.62 5.81
C SER A 193 14.19 -13.87 5.07
N ILE A 194 14.40 -13.59 3.79
CA ILE A 194 13.38 -12.98 2.90
C ILE A 194 12.21 -13.94 2.63
N SER A 195 12.34 -15.23 2.97
CA SER A 195 11.28 -16.22 2.79
C SER A 195 10.03 -15.98 3.64
N SER A 196 10.10 -15.14 4.70
CA SER A 196 8.90 -14.73 5.45
C SER A 196 8.08 -13.63 4.73
N ILE A 197 8.66 -13.03 3.69
CA ILE A 197 8.07 -11.92 2.90
C ILE A 197 7.78 -12.37 1.46
N VAL A 198 8.67 -13.18 0.88
CA VAL A 198 8.54 -13.71 -0.49
C VAL A 198 8.25 -15.21 -0.43
N VAL A 199 7.05 -15.56 -0.88
CA VAL A 199 6.56 -16.92 -0.97
C VAL A 199 7.27 -17.64 -2.11
N ASN A 200 8.34 -18.38 -1.79
CA ASN A 200 9.18 -19.08 -2.80
C ASN A 200 8.79 -20.53 -3.07
N ASN A 201 7.90 -21.11 -2.25
CA ASN A 201 7.38 -22.47 -2.42
C ASN A 201 5.86 -22.42 -2.70
N PRO A 202 5.25 -23.47 -3.24
CA PRO A 202 3.79 -23.64 -3.21
C PRO A 202 3.30 -23.73 -1.75
N VAL A 203 2.57 -22.72 -1.27
CA VAL A 203 2.13 -22.53 0.13
C VAL A 203 0.61 -22.76 0.28
N GLY A 204 -0.05 -23.21 -0.77
CA GLY A 204 -1.51 -23.33 -0.87
C GLY A 204 -2.18 -22.01 -0.52
N ILE A 205 -1.67 -20.92 -1.10
CA ILE A 205 -2.17 -19.57 -0.84
C ILE A 205 -3.26 -19.25 -1.85
N ASN A 206 -4.44 -18.91 -1.32
CA ASN A 206 -5.53 -18.33 -2.09
C ASN A 206 -5.83 -16.93 -1.55
N SER A 207 -5.72 -15.91 -2.40
CA SER A 207 -5.93 -14.52 -2.03
C SER A 207 -6.95 -13.87 -2.94
N ASP A 208 -7.91 -13.19 -2.33
CA ASP A 208 -8.88 -12.31 -2.97
C ASP A 208 -8.68 -10.89 -2.45
N TRP A 209 -8.34 -9.98 -3.34
CA TRP A 209 -8.09 -8.60 -3.01
C TRP A 209 -8.88 -7.65 -3.91
N VAL A 210 -9.49 -6.62 -3.33
CA VAL A 210 -10.23 -5.57 -4.05
C VAL A 210 -9.93 -4.21 -3.41
N ALA A 211 -9.55 -3.24 -4.25
CA ALA A 211 -9.56 -1.82 -3.92
C ALA A 211 -10.57 -1.09 -4.81
N PHE A 212 -11.52 -0.40 -4.19
CA PHE A 212 -12.69 0.15 -4.88
C PHE A 212 -12.98 1.58 -4.41
N TRP A 213 -13.29 2.46 -5.35
CA TRP A 213 -13.68 3.84 -5.10
C TRP A 213 -15.10 4.07 -5.61
N ASP A 214 -15.97 4.56 -4.76
CA ASP A 214 -17.33 4.93 -5.16
C ASP A 214 -17.42 6.39 -5.64
N THR A 215 -18.50 6.72 -6.34
CA THR A 215 -18.72 8.07 -6.88
C THR A 215 -18.98 9.13 -5.80
N ASP A 216 -19.23 8.74 -4.55
CA ASP A 216 -19.35 9.66 -3.42
C ASP A 216 -17.96 10.02 -2.84
N GLY A 217 -16.88 9.42 -3.37
CA GLY A 217 -15.51 9.65 -2.95
C GLY A 217 -15.04 8.78 -1.79
N ASN A 218 -15.76 7.70 -1.48
CA ASN A 218 -15.34 6.75 -0.45
C ASN A 218 -14.44 5.66 -1.06
N PHE A 219 -13.54 5.15 -0.24
CA PHE A 219 -12.62 4.08 -0.57
C PHE A 219 -12.89 2.83 0.26
N TYR A 220 -12.79 1.68 -0.40
CA TYR A 220 -12.97 0.36 0.17
C TYR A 220 -11.77 -0.50 -0.21
N HIS A 221 -11.17 -1.15 0.78
CA HIS A 221 -10.11 -2.12 0.59
C HIS A 221 -10.48 -3.41 1.29
N VAL A 222 -10.43 -4.52 0.57
CA VAL A 222 -10.81 -5.84 1.07
C VAL A 222 -9.72 -6.81 0.68
N ASP A 223 -9.17 -7.51 1.66
CA ASP A 223 -8.09 -8.47 1.49
C ASP A 223 -8.41 -9.72 2.31
N LYS A 224 -8.63 -10.84 1.63
CA LYS A 224 -8.80 -12.15 2.24
C LYS A 224 -7.76 -13.09 1.66
N THR A 225 -6.88 -13.58 2.51
CA THR A 225 -5.96 -14.66 2.15
C THR A 225 -6.21 -15.87 3.03
N SER A 226 -6.34 -17.04 2.42
CA SER A 226 -6.25 -18.33 3.08
C SER A 226 -4.92 -19.00 2.73
N VAL A 227 -4.39 -19.71 3.71
CA VAL A 227 -3.16 -20.49 3.62
C VAL A 227 -3.52 -21.93 3.95
N ASP A 228 -2.89 -22.91 3.29
CA ASP A 228 -3.10 -24.34 3.57
C ASP A 228 -2.90 -24.63 5.06
N ASN A 229 -3.81 -25.41 5.64
CA ASN A 229 -3.74 -25.87 7.03
C ASN A 229 -2.47 -26.68 7.33
N ASN A 230 -1.87 -27.30 6.30
CA ASN A 230 -0.61 -28.04 6.41
C ASN A 230 0.63 -27.13 6.37
N TYR A 231 0.47 -25.85 6.05
CA TYR A 231 1.58 -24.90 6.04
C TYR A 231 2.05 -24.59 7.46
N LYS A 232 3.31 -24.92 7.73
CA LYS A 232 3.96 -24.71 9.04
C LYS A 232 4.75 -23.41 9.14
N GLY A 233 4.74 -22.56 8.11
CA GLY A 233 5.46 -21.29 8.14
C GLY A 233 4.70 -20.19 8.89
N GLU A 234 5.30 -19.00 8.91
CA GLU A 234 4.85 -17.86 9.72
C GLU A 234 3.69 -17.10 9.10
N TYR A 235 3.58 -17.08 7.76
CA TYR A 235 2.48 -16.41 7.07
C TYR A 235 1.14 -17.12 7.35
N LYS A 236 0.17 -16.40 7.93
CA LYS A 236 -1.14 -16.95 8.31
C LYS A 236 -2.27 -16.42 7.45
N SER A 237 -3.36 -17.19 7.37
CA SER A 237 -4.63 -16.75 6.84
C SER A 237 -5.08 -15.47 7.55
N HIS A 238 -5.65 -14.54 6.78
CA HIS A 238 -6.11 -13.27 7.32
C HIS A 238 -7.25 -12.70 6.48
N SER A 239 -8.03 -11.83 7.10
CA SER A 239 -9.11 -11.08 6.49
C SER A 239 -9.03 -9.65 7.04
N ILE A 240 -8.83 -8.66 6.17
CA ILE A 240 -8.96 -7.25 6.51
C ILE A 240 -9.82 -6.50 5.50
N ALA A 241 -10.82 -5.78 6.01
CA ALA A 241 -11.59 -4.80 5.27
C ALA A 241 -11.33 -3.41 5.87
N ILE A 242 -11.13 -2.41 5.02
CA ILE A 242 -10.92 -1.02 5.38
C ILE A 242 -11.92 -0.20 4.58
N TYR A 243 -12.58 0.71 5.28
CA TYR A 243 -13.41 1.75 4.69
C TYR A 243 -12.83 3.10 5.07
N LYS A 244 -12.63 3.96 4.08
CA LYS A 244 -12.29 5.37 4.29
C LYS A 244 -13.37 6.18 3.61
N ASP A 245 -14.06 7.01 4.36
CA ASP A 245 -15.07 7.88 3.75
C ASP A 245 -14.44 9.12 3.10
N ASN A 246 -15.28 9.86 2.38
CA ASN A 246 -14.88 11.11 1.71
C ASN A 246 -14.46 12.25 2.66
N TYR A 247 -14.59 12.08 3.99
CA TYR A 247 -14.06 12.99 5.01
C TYR A 247 -12.73 12.48 5.61
N GLY A 248 -12.21 11.35 5.14
CA GLY A 248 -10.97 10.74 5.61
C GLY A 248 -11.11 9.90 6.88
N ARG A 249 -12.34 9.62 7.36
CA ARG A 249 -12.54 8.76 8.53
C ARG A 249 -12.33 7.31 8.14
N ILE A 250 -11.48 6.61 8.89
CA ILE A 250 -11.10 5.23 8.62
C ILE A 250 -11.80 4.29 9.60
N GLN A 251 -12.43 3.24 9.05
CA GLN A 251 -12.96 2.09 9.78
C GLN A 251 -12.29 0.82 9.29
N LYS A 252 -12.06 -0.13 10.19
CA LYS A 252 -11.47 -1.44 9.88
C LYS A 252 -12.37 -2.55 10.39
N SER A 253 -12.45 -3.65 9.64
CA SER A 253 -13.06 -4.91 10.05
C SER A 253 -12.13 -6.07 9.73
N PHE A 254 -12.05 -7.04 10.64
CA PHE A 254 -11.34 -8.31 10.40
C PHE A 254 -12.29 -9.47 10.10
N ALA A 255 -13.59 -9.17 10.06
CA ALA A 255 -14.64 -10.09 9.66
C ALA A 255 -15.35 -9.49 8.46
N PHE A 256 -15.46 -10.23 7.37
CA PHE A 256 -16.31 -9.95 6.23
C PHE A 256 -16.46 -11.24 5.42
N ASP A 257 -17.45 -11.24 4.55
CA ASP A 257 -17.60 -12.30 3.56
C ASP A 257 -17.25 -11.75 2.18
N ILE A 258 -16.50 -12.52 1.41
CA ILE A 258 -16.19 -12.25 0.00
C ILE A 258 -16.49 -13.54 -0.74
N GLN A 259 -17.43 -13.44 -1.67
CA GLN A 259 -17.88 -14.56 -2.48
C GLN A 259 -17.57 -14.22 -3.93
N LYS A 260 -16.78 -15.06 -4.57
CA LYS A 260 -16.54 -14.97 -6.00
C LYS A 260 -17.83 -15.34 -6.75
N VAL A 261 -18.33 -14.44 -7.58
CA VAL A 261 -19.48 -14.68 -8.44
C VAL A 261 -18.96 -15.29 -9.74
N LEU A 262 -18.88 -16.62 -9.78
CA LEU A 262 -18.34 -17.37 -10.93
C LEU A 262 -16.97 -16.81 -11.39
N THR A 263 -16.80 -16.50 -12.68
CA THR A 263 -15.62 -15.83 -13.24
C THR A 263 -15.86 -14.35 -13.50
N THR A 264 -16.97 -13.78 -13.02
CA THR A 264 -17.43 -12.46 -13.46
C THR A 264 -17.25 -11.37 -12.43
N GLY A 265 -16.93 -11.67 -11.17
CA GLY A 265 -16.83 -10.65 -10.14
C GLY A 265 -16.83 -11.13 -8.69
N TYR A 266 -17.14 -10.23 -7.76
CA TYR A 266 -17.28 -10.49 -6.33
C TYR A 266 -18.55 -9.88 -5.74
N LYS A 267 -19.09 -10.57 -4.72
CA LYS A 267 -20.02 -10.02 -3.74
C LYS A 267 -19.33 -9.99 -2.39
N ILE A 268 -19.20 -8.81 -1.82
CA ILE A 268 -18.52 -8.58 -0.56
C ILE A 268 -19.52 -8.02 0.44
N LYS A 269 -19.60 -8.63 1.62
CA LYS A 269 -20.43 -8.16 2.74
C LYS A 269 -19.55 -7.83 3.93
N ILE A 270 -19.44 -6.55 4.23
CA ILE A 270 -18.69 -6.05 5.39
C ILE A 270 -19.69 -5.79 6.54
N PRO A 271 -19.54 -6.44 7.70
CA PRO A 271 -20.49 -6.41 8.81
C PRO A 271 -20.56 -5.05 9.53
N ALA A 272 -21.41 -5.01 10.57
CA ALA A 272 -22.07 -3.83 11.15
C ALA A 272 -21.18 -2.63 11.53
N ASN A 273 -19.88 -2.80 11.74
CA ASN A 273 -18.98 -1.68 12.01
C ASN A 273 -18.71 -0.80 10.76
N ILE A 274 -18.76 -1.38 9.57
CA ILE A 274 -18.69 -0.66 8.28
C ILE A 274 -20.05 -0.70 7.58
N ASN A 275 -20.73 -1.85 7.65
CA ASN A 275 -22.06 -2.13 7.11
C ASN A 275 -22.26 -1.74 5.63
N LYS A 276 -21.43 -2.34 4.78
CA LYS A 276 -21.44 -2.08 3.32
C LYS A 276 -21.47 -3.41 2.58
N ASN A 277 -22.29 -3.46 1.52
CA ASN A 277 -22.22 -4.54 0.55
C ASN A 277 -21.61 -3.98 -0.73
N ILE A 278 -20.60 -4.64 -1.27
CA ILE A 278 -19.90 -4.23 -2.49
C ILE A 278 -20.11 -5.33 -3.52
N ASN A 279 -20.71 -5.00 -4.65
CA ASN A 279 -20.89 -5.91 -5.78
C ASN A 279 -20.04 -5.38 -6.92
N VAL A 280 -19.06 -6.16 -7.38
CA VAL A 280 -18.16 -5.77 -8.46
C VAL A 280 -18.11 -6.82 -9.55
N SER A 281 -17.93 -6.38 -10.78
CA SER A 281 -17.73 -7.18 -11.99
C SER A 281 -16.33 -6.94 -12.54
N PHE A 282 -15.67 -8.00 -13.00
CA PHE A 282 -14.37 -7.92 -13.67
C PHE A 282 -14.56 -7.39 -15.09
N LEU A 283 -13.70 -6.46 -15.52
CA LEU A 283 -13.78 -5.82 -16.83
C LEU A 283 -12.72 -6.31 -17.81
N ASN A 284 -11.48 -6.31 -17.34
CA ASN A 284 -10.30 -6.71 -18.09
C ASN A 284 -9.29 -7.23 -17.08
N GLU A 285 -8.33 -8.02 -17.56
CA GLU A 285 -7.37 -8.67 -16.68
C GLU A 285 -6.03 -8.91 -17.37
N ILE A 286 -5.00 -9.06 -16.55
CA ILE A 286 -3.66 -9.48 -16.94
C ILE A 286 -3.08 -10.44 -15.90
N ASP A 287 -2.32 -11.42 -16.38
CA ASP A 287 -1.51 -12.29 -15.53
C ASP A 287 -0.30 -11.49 -14.97
N LYS A 288 -0.24 -11.38 -13.64
CA LYS A 288 0.91 -10.84 -12.89
C LYS A 288 2.03 -11.86 -12.75
N ASN A 289 1.80 -13.12 -13.12
CA ASN A 289 2.89 -14.07 -13.35
C ASN A 289 3.59 -13.76 -14.66
N VAL A 290 4.90 -13.71 -14.51
CA VAL A 290 5.81 -13.15 -15.49
C VAL A 290 7.10 -13.97 -15.54
N SER A 291 7.04 -15.12 -14.88
CA SER A 291 8.04 -16.17 -14.74
C SER A 291 7.28 -17.41 -14.25
N PHE A 292 7.78 -18.61 -14.55
CA PHE A 292 7.15 -19.88 -14.13
C PHE A 292 6.79 -19.85 -12.63
N SER A 293 5.49 -19.82 -12.35
CA SER A 293 4.92 -19.73 -11.02
C SER A 293 3.89 -20.85 -10.89
N PRO A 294 3.84 -21.58 -9.78
CA PRO A 294 2.81 -22.59 -9.57
C PRO A 294 1.42 -21.98 -9.28
N TYR A 295 1.32 -20.65 -9.25
CA TYR A 295 0.09 -19.93 -8.94
C TYR A 295 -0.51 -19.31 -10.20
N ALA A 296 -1.83 -19.21 -10.27
CA ALA A 296 -2.54 -18.27 -11.13
C ALA A 296 -2.62 -16.91 -10.40
N TRP A 297 -1.94 -15.89 -10.91
CA TRP A 297 -1.88 -14.56 -10.31
C TRP A 297 -2.45 -13.53 -11.27
N THR A 298 -3.68 -13.12 -11.07
CA THR A 298 -4.38 -12.21 -11.98
C THR A 298 -4.66 -10.88 -11.30
N THR A 299 -4.56 -9.79 -12.05
CA THR A 299 -5.09 -8.49 -11.64
C THR A 299 -5.90 -7.88 -12.77
N GLY A 300 -6.78 -6.95 -12.45
CA GLY A 300 -7.63 -6.34 -13.45
C GLY A 300 -8.51 -5.25 -12.89
N GLN A 301 -9.20 -4.55 -13.79
CA GLN A 301 -10.15 -3.53 -13.40
C GLN A 301 -11.48 -4.14 -12.97
N VAL A 302 -12.15 -3.46 -12.05
CA VAL A 302 -13.53 -3.75 -11.68
C VAL A 302 -14.41 -2.53 -11.78
N GLU A 303 -15.67 -2.74 -12.12
CA GLU A 303 -16.75 -1.77 -11.93
C GLU A 303 -17.83 -2.38 -11.04
N GLY A 304 -18.65 -1.55 -10.41
CA GLY A 304 -19.71 -2.07 -9.58
C GLY A 304 -20.44 -1.02 -8.77
N GLU A 305 -21.03 -1.48 -7.68
CA GLU A 305 -21.79 -0.64 -6.77
C GLU A 305 -21.56 -1.01 -5.30
N VAL A 306 -21.70 -0.01 -4.45
CA VAL A 306 -21.84 -0.16 -3.01
C VAL A 306 -23.30 0.04 -2.62
N VAL A 307 -23.85 -0.92 -1.90
CA VAL A 307 -25.19 -0.84 -1.29
C VAL A 307 -25.03 -0.52 0.19
N THR A 308 -25.52 0.66 0.57
CA THR A 308 -25.52 1.13 1.97
C THR A 308 -26.73 0.59 2.75
N GLU A 309 -26.76 0.80 4.06
CA GLU A 309 -27.83 0.31 4.95
C GLU A 309 -29.23 0.73 4.54
N ASN A 310 -29.38 1.96 4.02
CA ASN A 310 -30.67 2.50 3.60
C ASN A 310 -31.08 2.04 2.19
N GLY A 311 -30.31 1.13 1.58
CA GLY A 311 -30.53 0.64 0.23
C GLY A 311 -30.01 1.56 -0.89
N LYS A 312 -29.39 2.71 -0.57
CA LYS A 312 -28.72 3.56 -1.58
C LYS A 312 -27.62 2.75 -2.26
N ARG A 313 -27.68 2.73 -3.59
CA ARG A 313 -26.68 2.17 -4.49
C ARG A 313 -25.79 3.28 -5.01
N ILE A 314 -24.48 3.11 -4.88
CA ILE A 314 -23.47 4.09 -5.30
C ILE A 314 -22.53 3.38 -6.24
N ASN A 315 -22.44 3.84 -7.49
CA ASN A 315 -21.53 3.23 -8.46
C ASN A 315 -20.07 3.47 -8.07
N GLY A 316 -19.17 2.69 -8.65
CA GLY A 316 -17.75 2.89 -8.45
C GLY A 316 -16.90 2.06 -9.39
N PHE A 317 -15.60 2.27 -9.26
CA PHE A 317 -14.58 1.64 -10.07
C PHE A 317 -13.39 1.26 -9.19
N GLY A 318 -12.61 0.27 -9.62
CA GLY A 318 -11.48 -0.18 -8.83
C GLY A 318 -10.59 -1.17 -9.54
N ILE A 319 -9.81 -1.88 -8.73
CA ILE A 319 -8.89 -2.93 -9.13
C ILE A 319 -9.11 -4.14 -8.25
N TYR A 320 -8.90 -5.33 -8.82
CA TYR A 320 -8.82 -6.56 -8.07
C TYR A 320 -7.48 -7.25 -8.28
N GLU A 321 -7.15 -8.13 -7.35
CA GLU A 321 -6.06 -9.07 -7.48
C GLU A 321 -6.48 -10.42 -6.92
N GLN A 322 -6.10 -11.47 -7.63
CA GLN A 322 -6.37 -12.86 -7.31
C GLN A 322 -5.06 -13.62 -7.37
N LEU A 323 -4.77 -14.39 -6.33
CA LEU A 323 -3.67 -15.34 -6.32
C LEU A 323 -4.25 -16.69 -5.92
N TYR A 324 -4.18 -17.70 -6.78
CA TYR A 324 -4.67 -19.04 -6.48
C TYR A 324 -3.61 -20.07 -6.83
N GLN A 325 -3.54 -21.13 -6.03
CA GLN A 325 -2.70 -22.29 -6.31
C GLN A 325 -3.54 -23.50 -6.72
#